data_AF-A0A951DQW1-F1
#
_entry.id   AF-A0A951DQW1-F1
#
_cell.length_a   1.000
_cell.length_b   1.000
_cell.length_c   1.000
_cell.angle_alpha   90.00
_cell.angle_beta   90.00
_cell.angle_gamma   90.00
#
_symmetry.space_group_name_H-M   'P 1'
#
loop_
_entity.id
_entity.type
_entity.pdbx_description
1 polymer ?
#
loop_
_entity_poly.entity_id
_entity_poly.type
_entity_poly.pdbx_seq_one_letter_code
_entity_poly.pdbx_strand_id
1 'polypeptide(L)'
;MNRSRIAATFSSLVLAAGVLATATGSASAAELNRADYTLQPVSFQTDQRFTQLLGINDHKVIAGYHGDENTEMTPNKGFTLRLPNNFTDENFPNSAQTQVVGINNDETTVGFYIDTAGQTHGFQKARDKDAVNVDLPGTTFN
;
A
#
# COMPACT_ATOMS: atom_id res chain seq x y z
N MET A 1 44.54 29.42 28.49
CA MET A 1 43.45 30.42 28.46
C MET A 1 43.29 30.96 27.04
N ASN A 2 42.09 30.74 26.49
CA ASN A 2 41.38 31.28 25.32
C ASN A 2 42.11 31.83 24.06
N ARG A 3 41.80 31.22 22.90
CA ARG A 3 42.10 31.64 21.52
C ARG A 3 40.92 32.51 21.01
N SER A 4 41.14 33.75 20.53
CA SER A 4 41.36 34.18 19.13
C SER A 4 40.15 33.94 18.21
N ARG A 5 39.68 34.81 17.29
CA ARG A 5 40.04 36.12 16.69
C ARG A 5 38.80 36.53 15.84
N ILE A 6 38.31 37.77 15.91
CA ILE A 6 38.45 38.88 14.91
C ILE A 6 38.20 38.47 13.45
N ALA A 7 37.16 39.08 12.86
CA ALA A 7 36.77 39.07 11.46
C ALA A 7 37.62 40.01 10.60
N ALA A 8 37.78 39.69 9.31
CA ALA A 8 38.25 40.62 8.28
C ALA A 8 37.62 40.27 6.91
N THR A 9 36.98 41.27 6.32
CA THR A 9 36.53 41.42 4.92
C THR A 9 37.70 41.44 3.92
N PHE A 10 37.44 41.21 2.61
CA PHE A 10 37.95 41.96 1.43
C PHE A 10 37.39 41.31 0.15
N SER A 11 36.53 42.01 -0.60
CA SER A 11 36.79 42.81 -1.82
C SER A 11 36.94 42.01 -3.12
N SER A 12 36.04 42.33 -4.06
CA SER A 12 35.86 41.79 -5.40
C SER A 12 36.63 42.56 -6.48
N LEU A 13 36.96 41.86 -7.56
CA LEU A 13 36.77 42.20 -9.00
C LEU A 13 38.04 42.01 -9.87
N VAL A 14 37.93 41.13 -10.89
CA VAL A 14 38.65 41.25 -12.17
C VAL A 14 37.71 40.78 -13.30
N LEU A 15 37.65 41.53 -14.41
CA LEU A 15 36.84 41.26 -15.59
C LEU A 15 37.71 40.76 -16.77
N ALA A 16 37.27 39.64 -17.36
CA ALA A 16 37.27 39.20 -18.77
C ALA A 16 38.56 39.02 -19.60
N ALA A 17 38.71 37.81 -20.18
CA ALA A 17 39.06 37.59 -21.60
C ALA A 17 38.51 36.22 -22.06
N GLY A 18 37.92 36.20 -23.26
CA GLY A 18 36.98 35.17 -23.71
C GLY A 18 37.58 33.84 -24.18
N VAL A 19 36.74 32.80 -24.11
CA VAL A 19 36.84 31.60 -24.94
C VAL A 19 35.46 31.35 -25.54
N LEU A 20 35.47 31.08 -26.84
CA LEU A 20 34.34 30.74 -27.69
C LEU A 20 33.55 29.58 -27.07
N ALA A 21 32.43 29.86 -26.41
CA ALA A 21 31.50 28.82 -26.01
C ALA A 21 30.82 28.30 -27.27
N THR A 22 31.18 27.09 -27.69
CA THR A 22 30.34 26.32 -28.60
C THR A 22 28.97 26.24 -27.95
N ALA A 23 27.93 26.66 -28.66
CA ALA A 23 26.57 26.41 -28.24
C ALA A 23 26.40 24.89 -28.23
N THR A 24 26.63 24.26 -27.07
CA THR A 24 26.01 22.98 -26.78
C THR A 24 24.54 23.32 -26.70
N GLY A 25 23.81 23.09 -27.80
CA GLY A 25 22.38 22.94 -27.71
C GLY A 25 22.14 21.92 -26.61
N SER A 26 21.57 22.36 -25.50
CA SER A 26 20.96 21.43 -24.57
C SER A 26 19.90 20.72 -25.39
N ALA A 27 20.18 19.49 -25.79
CA ALA A 27 19.12 18.56 -26.12
C ALA A 27 18.26 18.56 -24.86
N SER A 28 17.10 19.22 -24.90
CA SER A 28 16.06 18.93 -23.94
C SER A 28 15.84 17.43 -24.11
N ALA A 29 16.32 16.63 -23.16
CA ALA A 29 15.72 15.32 -22.96
C ALA A 29 14.24 15.64 -22.91
N ALA A 30 13.47 15.18 -23.91
CA ALA A 30 12.03 15.33 -23.90
C ALA A 30 11.61 14.95 -22.49
N GLU A 31 11.11 15.92 -21.72
CA GLU A 31 10.69 15.66 -20.35
C GLU A 31 9.69 14.54 -20.49
N LEU A 32 10.07 13.33 -20.05
CA LEU A 32 9.13 12.24 -19.95
C LEU A 32 7.98 12.86 -19.19
N ASN A 33 6.81 12.94 -19.83
CA ASN A 33 5.59 13.44 -19.24
C ASN A 33 5.32 12.54 -18.03
N ARG A 34 5.92 12.90 -16.89
CA ARG A 34 5.78 12.19 -15.63
C ARG A 34 4.33 12.44 -15.32
N ALA A 35 3.50 11.42 -15.54
CA ALA A 35 2.09 11.49 -15.20
C ALA A 35 1.96 12.19 -13.85
N ASP A 36 1.14 13.23 -13.77
CA ASP A 36 0.84 13.87 -12.50
C ASP A 36 0.10 12.84 -11.63
N TYR A 37 0.85 12.16 -10.77
CA TYR A 37 0.29 11.24 -9.79
C TYR A 37 0.33 11.89 -8.41
N THR A 38 -0.76 11.75 -7.67
CA THR A 38 -0.78 12.01 -6.23
C THR A 38 -0.88 10.68 -5.52
N LEU A 39 -0.06 10.50 -4.49
CA LEU A 39 -0.16 9.34 -3.61
C LEU A 39 -1.14 9.68 -2.48
N GLN A 40 -2.12 8.81 -2.28
CA GLN A 40 -3.03 8.88 -1.15
C GLN A 40 -2.68 7.78 -0.15
N PRO A 41 -2.21 8.12 1.07
CA PRO A 41 -2.10 7.15 2.14
C PRO A 41 -3.49 6.60 2.50
N VAL A 42 -3.57 5.29 2.68
CA VAL A 42 -4.78 4.60 3.14
C VAL A 42 -4.43 3.90 4.44
N SER A 43 -5.18 4.20 5.49
CA SER A 43 -5.09 3.52 6.78
C SER A 43 -6.49 3.20 7.30
N PHE A 44 -6.66 2.00 7.85
CA PHE A 44 -7.89 1.64 8.52
C PHE A 44 -8.03 2.45 9.82
N GLN A 45 -9.20 3.07 10.02
CA GLN A 45 -9.37 4.17 10.98
C GLN A 45 -9.05 3.81 12.44
N THR A 46 -9.18 2.54 12.82
CA THR A 46 -9.04 2.07 14.21
C THR A 46 -7.82 1.19 14.46
N ASP A 47 -7.07 0.82 13.41
CA ASP A 47 -5.96 -0.12 13.50
C ASP A 47 -4.71 0.48 12.84
N GLN A 48 -3.76 0.90 13.69
CA GLN A 48 -2.76 1.89 13.31
C GLN A 48 -1.42 1.29 12.85
N ARG A 49 -1.29 -0.03 12.70
CA ARG A 49 0.03 -0.62 12.40
C ARG A 49 0.20 -0.93 10.92
N PHE A 50 -0.71 -1.68 10.29
CA PHE A 50 -0.64 -1.88 8.85
C PHE A 50 -2.00 -1.96 8.16
N THR A 51 -2.01 -1.59 6.88
CA THR A 51 -3.12 -1.79 5.94
C THR A 51 -2.52 -2.27 4.63
N GLN A 52 -2.93 -3.44 4.18
CA GLN A 52 -2.47 -4.03 2.92
C GLN A 52 -3.61 -4.05 1.91
N LEU A 53 -3.37 -3.42 0.76
CA LEU A 53 -4.27 -3.40 -0.39
C LEU A 53 -3.75 -4.44 -1.39
N LEU A 54 -4.48 -5.53 -1.60
CA LEU A 54 -4.00 -6.70 -2.33
C LEU A 54 -4.63 -6.86 -3.71
N GLY A 55 -5.92 -6.56 -3.85
CA GLY A 55 -6.66 -6.71 -5.10
C GLY A 55 -7.47 -5.47 -5.42
N ILE A 56 -7.69 -5.17 -6.70
CA ILE A 56 -8.58 -4.11 -7.14
C ILE A 56 -9.31 -4.54 -8.42
N ASN A 57 -10.60 -4.21 -8.52
CA ASN A 57 -11.40 -4.46 -9.72
C ASN A 57 -11.69 -3.18 -10.53
N ASP A 58 -12.32 -3.32 -11.70
CA ASP A 58 -12.62 -2.18 -12.59
C ASP A 58 -13.63 -1.20 -11.98
N HIS A 59 -14.44 -1.65 -11.02
CA HIS A 59 -15.35 -0.83 -10.23
C HIS A 59 -14.65 -0.06 -9.09
N LYS A 60 -13.31 -0.07 -9.05
CA LYS A 60 -12.49 0.60 -8.04
C LYS A 60 -12.74 0.13 -6.61
N VAL A 61 -13.21 -1.11 -6.46
CA VAL A 61 -13.27 -1.79 -5.16
C VAL A 61 -11.93 -2.45 -4.92
N ILE A 62 -11.37 -2.18 -3.75
CA ILE A 62 -10.08 -2.69 -3.31
C ILE A 62 -10.33 -3.77 -2.26
N ALA A 63 -9.78 -4.96 -2.44
CA ALA A 63 -9.72 -6.01 -1.44
C ALA A 63 -8.42 -5.91 -0.64
N GLY A 64 -8.48 -6.20 0.65
CA GLY A 64 -7.31 -6.17 1.51
C GLY A 64 -7.58 -6.66 2.92
N TYR A 65 -6.62 -6.38 3.78
CA TYR A 65 -6.72 -6.66 5.21
C TYR A 65 -5.92 -5.65 6.03
N HIS A 66 -6.34 -5.44 7.27
CA HIS A 66 -5.62 -4.65 8.26
C HIS A 66 -5.31 -5.51 9.47
N GLY A 67 -4.37 -5.07 10.29
CA GLY A 67 -4.05 -5.76 11.53
C GLY A 67 -2.97 -5.03 12.31
N ASP A 68 -2.59 -5.71 13.38
CA ASP A 68 -1.48 -5.34 14.25
C ASP A 68 -0.41 -6.43 14.15
N GLU A 69 0.78 -6.05 13.69
CA GLU A 69 1.86 -6.97 13.33
C GLU A 69 2.40 -7.83 14.50
N ASN A 70 1.93 -7.68 15.75
CA ASN A 70 2.68 -8.20 16.90
C ASN A 70 1.90 -8.83 18.06
N THR A 71 0.61 -9.14 17.97
CA THR A 71 -0.01 -9.94 19.04
C THR A 71 -1.11 -10.89 18.56
N GLU A 72 -1.15 -12.08 19.18
CA GLU A 72 -2.33 -12.96 19.22
C GLU A 72 -3.62 -12.21 19.66
N MET A 73 -3.50 -11.01 20.24
CA MET A 73 -4.63 -10.21 20.74
C MET A 73 -5.33 -9.36 19.68
N THR A 74 -4.74 -9.13 18.50
CA THR A 74 -5.34 -8.33 17.41
C THR A 74 -5.14 -9.03 16.06
N PRO A 75 -5.82 -10.17 15.86
CA PRO A 75 -5.73 -10.92 14.61
C PRO A 75 -6.19 -10.06 13.43
N ASN A 76 -5.52 -10.21 12.29
CA ASN A 76 -5.85 -9.45 11.09
C ASN A 76 -7.29 -9.70 10.61
N LYS A 77 -7.86 -8.64 10.03
CA LYS A 77 -9.24 -8.57 9.56
C LYS A 77 -9.30 -8.18 8.09
N GLY A 78 -10.13 -8.90 7.36
CA GLY A 78 -10.36 -8.69 5.93
C GLY A 78 -11.34 -7.54 5.68
N PHE A 79 -11.15 -6.84 4.56
CA PHE A 79 -12.06 -5.78 4.14
C PHE A 79 -12.16 -5.67 2.62
N THR A 80 -13.23 -5.02 2.17
CA THR A 80 -13.25 -4.28 0.91
C THR A 80 -13.26 -2.78 1.17
N LEU A 81 -12.73 -1.99 0.23
CA LEU A 81 -12.57 -0.55 0.35
C LEU A 81 -13.01 0.12 -0.95
N ARG A 82 -13.87 1.12 -0.84
CA ARG A 82 -14.04 2.16 -1.86
C ARG A 82 -13.36 3.43 -1.36
N LEU A 83 -12.42 3.95 -2.14
CA LEU A 83 -11.74 5.20 -1.81
C LEU A 83 -12.74 6.37 -1.70
N PRO A 84 -12.42 7.39 -0.87
CA PRO A 84 -11.17 7.53 -0.12
C PRO A 84 -11.10 6.74 1.19
N ASN A 85 -12.22 6.35 1.80
CA ASN A 85 -12.23 5.79 3.16
C ASN A 85 -13.50 4.99 3.51
N ASN A 86 -14.16 4.38 2.52
CA ASN A 86 -15.36 3.57 2.75
C ASN A 86 -14.98 2.09 2.83
N PHE A 87 -14.60 1.66 4.03
CA PHE A 87 -14.28 0.27 4.35
C PHE A 87 -15.55 -0.53 4.65
N THR A 88 -15.55 -1.79 4.23
CA THR A 88 -16.57 -2.79 4.60
C THR A 88 -15.85 -4.03 5.07
N ASP A 89 -16.10 -4.43 6.31
CA ASP A 89 -15.53 -5.63 6.89
C ASP A 89 -15.97 -6.87 6.12
N GLU A 90 -15.03 -7.77 5.87
CA GLU A 90 -15.29 -9.03 5.19
C GLU A 90 -14.46 -10.13 5.83
N ASN A 91 -14.94 -10.59 6.99
CA ASN A 91 -14.32 -11.67 7.76
C ASN A 91 -15.11 -12.97 7.57
N PHE A 92 -14.40 -14.09 7.41
CA PHE A 92 -15.04 -15.40 7.37
C PHE A 92 -15.69 -15.70 8.74
N PRO A 93 -16.91 -16.24 8.80
CA PRO A 93 -17.61 -16.50 10.06
C PRO A 93 -16.80 -17.38 11.02
N ASN A 94 -16.73 -16.98 12.30
CA ASN A 94 -15.99 -17.69 13.36
C ASN A 94 -14.48 -17.88 13.10
N SER A 95 -13.89 -17.14 12.14
CA SER A 95 -12.45 -17.18 11.91
C SER A 95 -11.68 -16.45 13.02
N ALA A 96 -10.48 -16.95 13.33
CA ALA A 96 -9.50 -16.21 14.10
C ALA A 96 -8.98 -15.02 13.25
N GLN A 97 -8.62 -15.29 12.01
CA GLN A 97 -8.01 -14.35 11.05
C GLN A 97 -8.67 -14.47 9.68
N THR A 98 -8.80 -13.36 8.95
CA THR A 98 -9.24 -13.36 7.54
C THR A 98 -8.39 -12.41 6.72
N GLN A 99 -8.03 -12.84 5.50
CA GLN A 99 -7.36 -12.04 4.49
C GLN A 99 -8.14 -12.10 3.19
N VAL A 100 -8.63 -10.97 2.69
CA VAL A 100 -9.26 -10.88 1.36
C VAL A 100 -8.17 -10.51 0.36
N VAL A 101 -7.82 -11.45 -0.51
CA VAL A 101 -6.63 -11.36 -1.37
C VAL A 101 -6.98 -10.94 -2.78
N GLY A 102 -8.07 -11.48 -3.34
CA GLY A 102 -8.50 -11.23 -4.71
C GLY A 102 -9.93 -10.72 -4.78
N ILE A 103 -10.21 -9.94 -5.83
CA ILE A 103 -11.55 -9.49 -6.19
C ILE A 103 -11.67 -9.42 -7.71
N ASN A 104 -12.81 -9.85 -8.25
CA ASN A 104 -13.14 -9.71 -9.68
C ASN A 104 -14.19 -8.61 -9.94
N ASN A 105 -14.53 -8.39 -11.21
CA ASN A 105 -15.50 -7.36 -11.61
C ASN A 105 -16.95 -7.66 -11.18
N ASP A 106 -17.28 -8.92 -10.91
CA ASP A 106 -18.58 -9.30 -10.35
C ASP A 106 -18.66 -9.03 -8.84
N GLU A 107 -17.60 -8.48 -8.24
CA GLU A 107 -17.39 -8.34 -6.79
C GLU A 107 -17.43 -9.68 -6.05
N THR A 108 -16.99 -10.74 -6.72
CA THR A 108 -16.61 -11.98 -6.03
C THR A 108 -15.21 -11.80 -5.47
N THR A 109 -15.06 -12.10 -4.18
CA THR A 109 -13.80 -12.05 -3.46
C THR A 109 -13.29 -13.46 -3.15
N VAL A 110 -11.97 -13.58 -3.01
CA VAL A 110 -11.29 -14.81 -2.62
C VAL A 110 -10.18 -14.49 -1.63
N GLY A 111 -9.82 -15.48 -0.82
CA GLY A 111 -8.75 -15.31 0.14
C GLY A 111 -8.58 -16.50 1.07
N PHE A 112 -8.01 -16.22 2.23
CA PHE A 112 -7.72 -17.22 3.24
C PHE A 112 -8.28 -16.80 4.60
N TYR A 113 -8.65 -17.78 5.41
CA TYR A 113 -8.96 -17.57 6.81
C TYR A 113 -8.27 -18.63 7.67
N ILE A 114 -8.03 -18.30 8.93
CA ILE A 114 -7.58 -19.26 9.94
C ILE A 114 -8.74 -19.52 10.89
N ASP A 115 -9.08 -20.79 11.08
CA ASP A 115 -10.13 -21.20 12.02
C ASP A 115 -9.66 -21.10 13.49
N THR A 116 -10.54 -21.40 14.45
CA THR A 116 -10.20 -21.36 15.88
C THR A 116 -9.24 -22.48 16.31
N ALA A 117 -9.01 -23.49 15.46
CA ALA A 117 -8.05 -24.56 15.70
C ALA A 117 -6.64 -24.22 15.13
N GLY A 118 -6.49 -23.06 14.48
CA GLY A 118 -5.23 -22.63 13.87
C GLY A 118 -5.03 -23.16 12.46
N GLN A 119 -6.05 -23.77 11.85
CA GLN A 119 -5.96 -24.32 10.51
C GLN A 119 -6.28 -23.26 9.45
N THR A 120 -5.46 -23.18 8.41
CA THR A 120 -5.67 -22.28 7.26
C THR A 120 -6.57 -22.93 6.22
N HIS A 121 -7.53 -22.13 5.75
CA HIS A 121 -8.54 -22.52 4.76
C HIS A 121 -8.62 -21.49 3.64
N GLY A 122 -9.01 -21.94 2.45
CA GLY A 122 -9.36 -21.06 1.34
C GLY A 122 -10.85 -20.72 1.35
N PHE A 123 -11.22 -19.52 0.92
CA PHE A 123 -12.63 -19.17 0.72
C PHE A 123 -12.87 -18.42 -0.58
N GLN A 124 -14.11 -18.50 -1.06
CA GLN A 124 -14.68 -17.52 -1.99
C GLN A 124 -15.96 -16.93 -1.40
N LYS A 125 -16.27 -15.69 -1.76
CA LYS A 125 -17.54 -15.04 -1.42
C LYS A 125 -18.05 -14.30 -2.64
N ALA A 126 -19.17 -14.76 -3.19
CA ALA A 126 -19.88 -14.01 -4.22
C ALA A 126 -20.57 -12.80 -3.60
N ARG A 127 -20.81 -11.76 -4.41
CA ARG A 127 -21.54 -10.57 -3.98
C ARG A 127 -22.89 -10.96 -3.36
N ASP A 128 -23.19 -10.38 -2.20
CA ASP A 128 -24.44 -10.59 -1.45
C ASP A 128 -24.73 -12.07 -1.10
N LYS A 129 -23.69 -12.90 -1.02
CA LYS A 129 -23.74 -14.29 -0.57
C LYS A 129 -22.83 -14.50 0.61
N ASP A 130 -23.09 -15.59 1.33
CA ASP A 130 -22.19 -16.09 2.36
C ASP A 130 -20.90 -16.60 1.72
N ALA A 131 -19.81 -16.48 2.46
CA ALA A 131 -18.54 -17.09 2.08
C ALA A 131 -18.65 -18.62 2.16
N VAL A 132 -17.97 -19.31 1.25
CA VAL A 132 -17.88 -20.77 1.21
C VAL A 132 -16.43 -21.22 1.17
N ASN A 133 -16.15 -22.37 1.76
CA ASN A 133 -14.82 -22.97 1.73
C ASN A 133 -14.46 -23.45 0.33
N VAL A 134 -13.19 -23.29 0.01
CA VAL A 134 -12.57 -23.76 -1.24
C VAL A 134 -11.31 -24.54 -0.88
N ASP A 135 -11.47 -25.54 -0.01
CA ASP A 135 -10.38 -26.41 0.43
C ASP A 135 -10.17 -27.57 -0.54
N LEU A 136 -8.91 -27.98 -0.71
CA LEU A 136 -8.61 -29.20 -1.43
C LEU A 136 -9.16 -30.42 -0.65
N PRO A 137 -9.97 -31.30 -1.27
CA PRO A 137 -10.54 -32.43 -0.55
C PRO A 137 -9.47 -33.34 0.06
N GLY A 138 -9.62 -33.65 1.34
CA GLY A 138 -8.74 -34.57 2.07
C GLY A 138 -7.44 -33.95 2.57
N THR A 139 -7.21 -32.64 2.40
CA THR A 139 -6.12 -31.94 3.08
C THR A 139 -6.63 -31.15 4.28
N THR A 140 -5.73 -30.89 5.22
CA THR A 140 -5.97 -29.94 6.29
C THR A 140 -5.54 -28.53 5.90
N PHE A 141 -4.65 -28.37 4.91
CA PHE A 141 -4.03 -27.09 4.54
C PHE A 141 -4.16 -26.82 3.02
N ASN A 142 -4.33 -25.54 2.68
CA ASN A 142 -4.24 -24.97 1.32
C ASN A 142 -2.98 -24.11 1.20
#